data_AF-A0A196NAW9-F1
#
_entry.id   AF-A0A196NAW9-F1
#
_cell.length_a   1.000
_cell.length_b   1.000
_cell.length_c   1.000
_cell.angle_alpha   90.00
_cell.angle_beta   90.00
_cell.angle_gamma   90.00
#
_symmetry.space_group_name_H-M   'P 1'
#
loop_
_entity.id
_entity.type
_entity.pdbx_description
1 polymer ?
#
loop_
_entity_poly.entity_id
_entity_poly.type
_entity_poly.pdbx_seq_one_letter_code
_entity_poly.pdbx_strand_id
1 'polypeptide(L)'
;MASLYIKDPDTAALAAEVAAALGTTKTEAVRDSLLRRKAELEAKGRAQDVLRKLDAHRRAHPLPPPTGLPADKAFFDELWGEP
;
A
#
# COMPACT_ATOMS: atom_id res chain seq x y z
N MET A 1 -3.56 31.25 -11.96
CA MET A 1 -2.99 30.17 -11.12
C MET A 1 -3.52 30.33 -9.71
N ALA A 2 -4.11 29.31 -9.09
CA ALA A 2 -4.59 29.42 -7.72
C ALA A 2 -3.38 29.42 -6.75
N SER A 3 -3.27 30.45 -5.92
CA SER A 3 -2.26 30.51 -4.86
C SER A 3 -2.77 29.79 -3.61
N LEU A 4 -1.94 28.92 -3.04
CA LEU A 4 -2.23 28.28 -1.76
C LEU A 4 -1.81 29.23 -0.64
N TYR A 5 -2.75 29.62 0.23
CA TYR A 5 -2.45 30.38 1.45
C TYR A 5 -2.45 29.44 2.66
N ILE A 6 -1.34 29.45 3.41
CA ILE A 6 -1.16 28.68 4.63
C ILE A 6 -1.10 29.68 5.79
N LYS A 7 -2.06 29.59 6.70
CA LYS A 7 -2.20 30.52 7.84
C LYS A 7 -1.13 30.30 8.91
N ASP A 8 -0.75 29.04 9.11
CA ASP A 8 0.28 28.66 10.07
C ASP A 8 1.68 29.04 9.56
N PRO A 9 2.43 29.89 10.29
CA PRO A 9 3.71 30.41 9.80
C PRO A 9 4.76 29.32 9.63
N ASP A 10 4.79 28.33 10.53
CA ASP A 10 5.77 27.24 10.50
C ASP A 10 5.52 26.34 9.28
N THR A 11 4.27 25.99 9.01
CA THR A 11 3.90 25.22 7.81
C THR A 11 4.18 26.01 6.53
N ALA A 12 3.98 27.33 6.54
CA ALA A 12 4.27 28.19 5.39
C ALA A 12 5.77 28.30 5.10
N ALA A 13 6.61 28.29 6.15
CA ALA A 13 8.06 28.23 6.06
C ALA A 13 8.52 26.87 5.51
N LEU A 14 8.00 25.77 6.07
CA LEU A 14 8.29 24.42 5.58
C LEU A 14 7.94 24.25 4.09
N ALA A 15 6.77 24.72 3.67
CA ALA A 15 6.38 24.68 2.27
C ALA A 15 7.30 25.53 1.37
N ALA A 16 7.86 26.62 1.90
CA ALA A 16 8.82 27.45 1.18
C ALA A 16 10.17 26.75 1.02
N GLU A 17 10.68 26.13 2.07
CA GLU A 17 11.95 25.39 2.06
C GLU A 17 11.89 24.22 1.09
N VAL A 18 10.81 23.43 1.14
CA VAL A 18 10.62 22.30 0.21
C VAL A 18 10.51 22.80 -1.22
N ALA A 19 9.76 23.87 -1.47
CA ALA A 19 9.63 24.45 -2.81
C ALA A 19 10.99 24.95 -3.35
N ALA A 20 11.80 25.60 -2.50
CA ALA A 20 13.14 26.06 -2.85
C ALA A 20 14.08 24.90 -3.18
N ALA A 21 14.06 23.84 -2.37
CA ALA A 21 14.86 22.63 -2.61
C ALA A 21 14.48 21.91 -3.91
N LEU A 22 13.20 21.94 -4.28
CA LEU A 22 12.69 21.32 -5.51
C LEU A 22 12.76 22.25 -6.74
N GLY A 23 13.07 23.54 -6.57
CA GLY A 23 13.00 24.52 -7.65
C GLY A 23 11.57 24.74 -8.20
N THR A 24 10.55 24.53 -7.37
CA THR A 24 9.13 24.64 -7.77
C THR A 24 8.39 25.69 -6.95
N THR A 25 7.09 25.88 -7.19
CA THR A 25 6.26 26.79 -6.38
C THR A 25 5.77 26.13 -5.10
N LYS A 26 5.47 26.92 -4.05
CA LYS A 26 4.90 26.41 -2.78
C LYS A 26 3.64 25.56 -3.01
N THR A 27 2.75 26.02 -3.90
CA THR A 27 1.53 25.31 -4.24
C THR A 27 1.82 23.94 -4.87
N GLU A 28 2.82 23.88 -5.75
CA GLU A 28 3.20 22.65 -6.45
C GLU A 28 3.91 21.66 -5.52
N ALA A 29 4.83 22.14 -4.69
CA ALA A 29 5.51 21.35 -3.66
C ALA A 29 4.50 20.72 -2.69
N VAL A 30 3.51 21.50 -2.21
CA VAL A 30 2.46 20.98 -1.33
C VAL A 30 1.56 19.98 -2.07
N ARG A 31 1.16 20.29 -3.30
CA ARG A 31 0.34 19.38 -4.12
C ARG A 31 1.02 18.02 -4.30
N ASP A 32 2.28 18.00 -4.72
CA ASP A 32 3.02 16.77 -4.95
C ASP A 32 3.20 15.98 -3.65
N SER A 33 3.56 16.66 -2.56
CA SER A 33 3.69 16.04 -1.24
C SER A 33 2.39 15.36 -0.78
N LEU A 34 1.25 16.02 -0.96
CA LEU A 34 -0.06 15.47 -0.60
C LEU A 34 -0.46 14.30 -1.50
N LEU A 35 -0.17 14.36 -2.80
CA LEU A 35 -0.44 13.26 -3.72
C LEU A 35 0.34 12.00 -3.34
N ARG A 36 1.63 12.14 -3.02
CA ARG A 36 2.47 11.02 -2.57
C ARG A 36 1.93 10.42 -1.28
N ARG A 37 1.63 11.25 -0.27
CA ARG A 37 1.07 10.77 1.00
C ARG A 37 -0.29 10.08 0.81
N LYS A 38 -1.14 10.60 -0.07
CA LYS A 38 -2.42 9.95 -0.41
C LYS A 38 -2.20 8.56 -1.00
N ALA A 39 -1.30 8.43 -1.98
CA ALA A 39 -0.99 7.14 -2.59
C ALA A 39 -0.44 6.11 -1.59
N GLU A 40 0.42 6.54 -0.65
CA GLU A 40 0.91 5.69 0.43
C GLU A 40 -0.22 5.17 1.33
N LEU A 41 -1.16 6.04 1.69
CA LEU A 41 -2.31 5.68 2.52
C LEU A 41 -3.25 4.71 1.79
N GLU A 42 -3.53 4.96 0.51
CA GLU A 42 -4.35 4.06 -0.32
C GLU A 42 -3.70 2.69 -0.51
N ALA A 43 -2.37 2.63 -0.67
CA ALA A 43 -1.64 1.37 -0.75
C ALA A 43 -1.75 0.57 0.56
N LYS A 44 -1.58 1.24 1.71
CA LYS A 44 -1.74 0.62 3.04
C LYS A 44 -3.17 0.13 3.29
N GLY A 45 -4.17 0.94 2.93
CA GLY A 45 -5.59 0.57 3.05
C GLY A 45 -5.92 -0.67 2.21
N ARG A 46 -5.50 -0.70 0.94
CA ARG A 46 -5.69 -1.86 0.06
C ARG A 46 -5.04 -3.13 0.61
N ALA A 47 -3.82 -3.04 1.13
CA ALA A 47 -3.13 -4.20 1.73
C ALA A 47 -3.90 -4.74 2.95
N GLN A 48 -4.37 -3.85 3.82
CA GLN A 48 -5.20 -4.23 4.97
C GLN A 48 -6.54 -4.86 4.55
N ASP A 49 -7.16 -4.35 3.48
CA ASP A 49 -8.40 -4.91 2.95
C ASP A 49 -8.22 -6.31 2.36
N VAL A 50 -7.11 -6.55 1.66
CA VAL A 50 -6.77 -7.89 1.13
C VAL A 50 -6.58 -8.89 2.26
N LEU A 51 -5.81 -8.54 3.29
CA LEU A 51 -5.61 -9.40 4.46
C LEU A 51 -6.94 -9.69 5.18
N ARG A 52 -7.78 -8.66 5.38
CA ARG A 52 -9.10 -8.84 5.98
C ARG A 52 -10.00 -9.78 5.17
N LYS A 53 -9.98 -9.65 3.84
CA LYS A 53 -10.73 -10.55 2.93
C LYS A 53 -10.23 -11.99 3.01
N LEU A 54 -8.90 -12.18 3.05
CA LEU A 54 -8.30 -13.51 3.19
C LEU A 54 -8.68 -14.16 4.53
N ASP A 55 -8.64 -13.40 5.62
CA ASP A 55 -9.04 -13.88 6.94
C ASP A 55 -10.53 -14.23 7.01
N ALA A 56 -11.38 -13.43 6.38
CA ALA A 56 -12.81 -13.73 6.28
C ALA A 56 -13.06 -15.00 5.47
N HIS A 57 -12.37 -15.15 4.33
CA HIS A 57 -12.44 -16.36 3.51
C HIS A 57 -11.96 -17.61 4.26
N ARG A 58 -10.82 -17.53 4.95
CA ARG A 58 -10.26 -18.61 5.78
C ARG A 58 -11.21 -19.05 6.90
N ARG A 59 -11.95 -18.10 7.48
CA ARG A 59 -12.97 -18.39 8.51
C ARG A 59 -14.22 -19.04 7.92
N ALA A 60 -14.66 -18.60 6.75
CA ALA A 60 -15.81 -19.18 6.05
C ALA A 60 -15.49 -20.57 5.46
N HIS A 61 -14.23 -20.80 5.08
CA HIS A 61 -13.74 -22.02 4.45
C HIS A 61 -12.52 -22.55 5.22
N PRO A 62 -12.74 -23.19 6.40
CA PRO A 62 -11.64 -23.75 7.17
C PRO A 62 -10.93 -24.83 6.36
N LEU A 63 -9.61 -24.93 6.55
CA LEU A 63 -8.84 -26.01 5.94
C LEU A 63 -9.35 -27.37 6.46
N PRO A 64 -9.32 -28.41 5.61
CA PRO A 64 -9.55 -29.77 6.07
C PRO A 64 -8.50 -30.17 7.12
N PRO A 65 -8.78 -31.20 7.94
CA PRO A 65 -7.82 -31.70 8.90
C PRO A 65 -6.47 -31.99 8.25
N PRO A 66 -5.34 -31.77 8.95
CA PRO A 66 -4.03 -32.13 8.44
C PRO A 66 -4.00 -33.60 8.06
N THR A 67 -3.64 -33.89 6.81
CA THR A 67 -3.62 -35.27 6.29
C THR A 67 -2.41 -36.07 6.77
N GLY A 68 -1.37 -35.40 7.28
CA GLY A 68 -0.12 -36.02 7.73
C GLY A 68 0.74 -36.59 6.58
N LEU A 69 0.27 -36.49 5.34
CA LEU A 69 1.00 -36.91 4.16
C LEU A 69 2.05 -35.85 3.79
N PRO A 70 3.29 -36.24 3.50
CA PRO A 70 4.27 -35.31 2.97
C PRO A 70 3.83 -34.85 1.57
N ALA A 71 3.69 -33.54 1.39
CA ALA A 71 3.55 -32.95 0.06
C ALA A 71 4.94 -32.86 -0.58
N ASP A 72 5.49 -34.00 -0.95
CA ASP A 72 6.82 -34.10 -1.58
C ASP A 72 6.74 -33.83 -3.09
N LYS A 73 7.90 -33.84 -3.75
CA LYS A 73 7.97 -33.57 -5.18
C LYS A 73 7.16 -34.60 -5.99
N ALA A 74 7.15 -35.87 -5.56
CA ALA A 74 6.37 -36.93 -6.22
C ALA A 74 4.86 -36.68 -6.14
N PHE A 75 4.36 -36.17 -5.01
CA PHE A 75 2.96 -35.73 -4.87
C PHE A 75 2.59 -34.62 -5.87
N PHE A 76 3.48 -33.64 -6.06
CA PHE A 76 3.23 -32.56 -7.02
C PHE A 76 3.39 -33.04 -8.47
N ASP A 77 4.37 -33.89 -8.77
CA ASP A 77 4.59 -34.48 -10.08
C ASP A 77 3.33 -35.28 -10.51
N GLU A 78 2.73 -36.07 -9.61
CA GLU A 78 1.42 -36.73 -9.82
C GLU A 78 0.26 -35.73 -10.02
N LEU A 79 0.20 -34.66 -9.22
CA LEU A 79 -0.87 -33.65 -9.29
C LEU A 79 -0.84 -32.84 -10.60
N TRP A 80 0.35 -32.59 -11.14
CA TRP A 80 0.56 -31.82 -12.37
C TRP A 80 0.65 -32.69 -13.63
N GLY A 81 0.66 -34.03 -13.47
CA GLY A 81 0.71 -34.96 -14.60
C GLY A 81 2.05 -35.04 -15.30
N GLU A 82 3.14 -34.65 -14.63
CA GLU A 82 4.51 -34.83 -15.10
C GLU A 82 5.08 -36.08 -14.43
N PRO A 83 5.52 -37.11 -15.19
CA PRO A 83 6.13 -38.32 -14.62
C PRO A 83 7.54 -38.10 -14.08
#